data_AF-A0A7W0SM19-F1
#
_entry.id   AF-A0A7W0SM19-F1
#
_cell.length_a   1.000
_cell.length_b   1.000
_cell.length_c   1.000
_cell.angle_alpha   90.00
_cell.angle_beta   90.00
_cell.angle_gamma   90.00
#
_symmetry.space_group_name_H-M   'P 1'
#
loop_
_entity.id
_entity.type
_entity.pdbx_description
1 polymer ?
#
loop_
_entity_poly.entity_id
_entity_poly.type
_entity_poly.pdbx_seq_one_letter_code
_entity_poly.pdbx_strand_id
1 'polypeptide(L)'
;MQEDILNENPTATIAVHVIWFSVLGGDQRSEIRTELVDDPRAMHNWDDDREISAFFGDHAEELGLPSSGQLWDAYLLFAPGATWEDTPNPLVAWGAPVVNEKERLLTELNGLLASAP
;
A
#
# COMPACT_ATOMS: atom_id res chain seq x y z
N MET A 1 9.86 7.05 -2.13
CA MET A 1 9.29 5.69 -1.99
C MET A 1 9.98 4.78 -2.97
N GLN A 2 9.80 4.96 -4.29
CA GLN A 2 10.48 4.13 -5.29
C GLN A 2 12.02 4.16 -5.18
N GLU A 3 12.64 5.35 -5.18
CA GLU A 3 14.10 5.46 -5.17
C GLU A 3 14.74 4.84 -3.91
N ASP A 4 14.14 5.06 -2.75
CA ASP A 4 14.73 4.65 -1.47
C ASP A 4 14.38 3.20 -1.09
N ILE A 5 13.32 2.63 -1.68
CA ILE A 5 12.85 1.28 -1.34
C ILE A 5 13.20 0.30 -2.46
N LEU A 6 12.67 0.59 -3.64
CA LEU A 6 12.61 -0.36 -4.73
C LEU A 6 13.94 -0.40 -5.48
N ASN A 7 14.56 0.76 -5.73
CA ASN A 7 15.86 0.81 -6.39
C ASN A 7 17.00 0.30 -5.49
N GLU A 8 16.90 0.47 -4.17
CA GLU A 8 17.87 -0.09 -3.21
C GLU A 8 17.77 -1.61 -3.08
N ASN A 9 16.61 -2.18 -3.40
CA ASN A 9 16.32 -3.62 -3.28
C ASN A 9 15.88 -4.24 -4.62
N PRO A 10 16.73 -4.22 -5.68
CA PRO A 10 16.32 -4.56 -7.04
C PRO A 10 15.99 -6.05 -7.25
N THR A 11 16.57 -6.93 -6.42
CA THR A 11 16.32 -8.39 -6.48
C THR A 11 15.33 -8.87 -5.43
N ALA A 12 14.79 -7.97 -4.60
CA ALA A 12 13.82 -8.34 -3.60
C ALA A 12 12.51 -8.77 -4.26
N THR A 13 11.99 -9.90 -3.81
CA THR A 13 10.71 -10.44 -4.26
C THR A 13 9.59 -9.71 -3.51
N ILE A 14 9.23 -8.52 -4.00
CA ILE A 14 8.19 -7.67 -3.44
C ILE A 14 7.15 -7.43 -4.53
N ALA A 15 5.87 -7.60 -4.19
CA ALA A 15 4.76 -7.16 -5.02
C ALA A 15 4.32 -5.77 -4.57
N VAL A 16 4.25 -4.81 -5.50
CA VAL A 16 3.84 -3.43 -5.20
C VAL A 16 2.52 -3.16 -5.91
N HIS A 17 1.47 -2.88 -5.15
CA HIS A 17 0.16 -2.51 -5.69
C HIS A 17 -0.11 -1.05 -5.38
N VAL A 18 -0.32 -0.25 -6.42
CA VAL A 18 -0.65 1.17 -6.29
C VAL A 18 -2.10 1.35 -6.69
N ILE A 19 -2.96 1.66 -5.73
CA ILE A 19 -4.39 1.81 -5.93
C ILE A 19 -4.75 3.30 -5.97
N TRP A 20 -5.31 3.73 -7.08
CA TRP A 20 -5.78 5.10 -7.30
C TRP A 20 -7.29 5.15 -7.12
N PHE A 21 -7.76 6.09 -6.31
CA PHE A 21 -9.19 6.29 -6.04
C PHE A 21 -9.69 7.61 -6.63
N SER A 22 -10.97 7.68 -6.97
CA SER A 22 -11.66 8.95 -7.20
C SER A 22 -12.11 9.52 -5.85
N VAL A 23 -11.28 10.26 -5.13
CA VAL A 23 -11.59 10.74 -3.76
C VAL A 23 -12.39 12.04 -3.78
N LEU A 24 -11.96 12.98 -4.63
CA LEU A 24 -12.59 14.28 -4.80
C LEU A 24 -13.51 14.29 -6.02
N GLY A 25 -14.53 15.15 -5.97
CA GLY A 25 -15.45 15.31 -7.10
C GLY A 25 -14.71 15.78 -8.35
N GLY A 26 -14.67 14.94 -9.38
CA GLY A 26 -14.01 15.22 -10.65
C GLY A 26 -12.68 14.49 -10.87
N ASP A 27 -12.17 13.75 -9.89
CA ASP A 27 -10.99 12.89 -10.07
C ASP A 27 -11.29 11.85 -11.16
N GLN A 28 -10.42 11.81 -12.18
CA GLN A 28 -10.57 10.91 -13.32
C GLN A 28 -9.37 9.97 -13.45
N ARG A 29 -9.63 8.75 -13.94
CA ARG A 29 -8.58 7.79 -14.28
C ARG A 29 -7.49 8.35 -15.18
N SER A 30 -7.83 9.27 -16.10
CA SER A 30 -6.85 9.90 -17.00
C SER A 30 -5.85 10.82 -16.28
N GLU A 31 -6.10 11.16 -15.02
CA GLU A 31 -5.27 12.08 -14.23
C GLU A 31 -4.24 11.35 -13.36
N ILE A 32 -4.33 10.02 -13.26
CA ILE A 32 -3.35 9.23 -12.49
C ILE A 32 -1.94 9.45 -13.04
N ARG A 33 -0.98 9.50 -12.12
CA ARG A 33 0.44 9.75 -12.41
C ARG A 33 1.22 8.48 -12.08
N THR A 34 1.23 7.52 -13.00
CA THR A 34 1.92 6.23 -12.80
C THR A 34 3.43 6.42 -12.65
N GLU A 35 3.98 7.50 -13.21
CA GLU A 35 5.39 7.90 -13.08
C GLU A 35 5.84 8.16 -11.63
N LEU A 36 4.92 8.31 -10.68
CA LEU A 36 5.26 8.45 -9.26
C LEU A 36 5.79 7.14 -8.64
N VAL A 37 5.47 6.00 -9.26
CA VAL A 37 5.97 4.66 -8.88
C VAL A 37 6.27 3.86 -10.16
N ASP A 38 7.24 4.32 -10.93
CA ASP A 38 7.70 3.72 -12.18
C ASP A 38 8.68 2.56 -11.95
N ASP A 39 8.25 1.53 -11.22
CA ASP A 39 9.03 0.30 -11.02
C ASP A 39 8.34 -0.88 -11.74
N PRO A 40 9.08 -1.78 -12.40
CA PRO A 40 8.47 -2.91 -13.11
C PRO A 40 7.69 -3.89 -12.21
N ARG A 41 7.87 -3.83 -10.88
CA ARG A 41 7.10 -4.59 -9.89
C ARG A 41 5.82 -3.89 -9.45
N ALA A 42 5.63 -2.62 -9.83
CA ALA A 42 4.46 -1.84 -9.47
C ALA A 42 3.29 -2.11 -10.44
N MET A 43 2.18 -2.58 -9.88
CA MET A 43 0.92 -2.74 -10.59
C MET A 43 -0.04 -1.63 -10.17
N HIS A 44 -0.32 -0.72 -11.10
CA HIS A 44 -1.26 0.38 -10.89
C HIS A 44 -2.67 -0.05 -11.23
N ASN A 45 -3.61 0.20 -10.31
CA ASN A 45 -5.03 -0.10 -10.48
C ASN A 45 -5.85 1.17 -10.22
N TRP A 46 -6.91 1.35 -11.00
CA TRP A 46 -7.90 2.39 -10.79
C TRP A 46 -9.14 1.77 -10.14
N ASP A 47 -9.52 2.27 -8.99
CA ASP A 47 -10.68 1.84 -8.21
C ASP A 47 -11.62 3.04 -8.01
N ASP A 48 -12.52 3.23 -8.97
CA ASP A 48 -13.46 4.36 -9.00
C ASP A 48 -14.49 4.26 -7.87
N ASP A 49 -14.99 3.04 -7.64
CA ASP A 49 -16.02 2.72 -6.66
C ASP A 49 -15.47 2.66 -5.23
N ARG A 50 -14.14 2.79 -5.07
CA ARG A 50 -13.41 2.74 -3.80
C ARG A 50 -13.62 1.43 -3.04
N GLU A 51 -13.81 0.32 -3.76
CA GLU A 51 -14.06 -0.99 -3.18
C GLU A 51 -12.93 -1.43 -2.24
N ILE A 52 -11.67 -1.18 -2.62
CA ILE A 52 -10.50 -1.51 -1.80
C ILE A 52 -10.44 -0.63 -0.55
N SER A 53 -10.78 0.66 -0.68
CA SER A 53 -10.82 1.59 0.46
C SER A 53 -11.89 1.18 1.47
N ALA A 54 -13.07 0.80 0.98
CA ALA A 54 -14.17 0.31 1.79
C ALA A 54 -13.84 -1.02 2.47
N PHE A 55 -13.25 -1.97 1.73
CA PHE A 55 -12.82 -3.27 2.25
C PHE A 55 -11.87 -3.12 3.46
N PHE A 56 -10.87 -2.25 3.36
CA PHE A 56 -9.98 -1.99 4.51
C PHE A 56 -10.65 -1.18 5.63
N GLY A 57 -11.66 -0.37 5.31
CA GLY A 57 -12.52 0.29 6.29
C GLY A 57 -13.34 -0.70 7.11
N ASP A 58 -13.92 -1.72 6.47
CA ASP A 58 -14.71 -2.77 7.12
C ASP A 58 -13.86 -3.65 8.05
N HIS A 59 -12.57 -3.84 7.73
CA HIS A 59 -11.61 -4.60 8.54
C HIS A 59 -10.73 -3.73 9.44
N ALA A 60 -11.04 -2.44 9.60
CA ALA A 60 -10.15 -1.50 10.25
C ALA A 60 -9.84 -1.87 11.71
N GLU A 61 -10.83 -2.35 12.47
CA GLU A 61 -10.64 -2.77 13.86
C GLU A 61 -9.65 -3.94 13.97
N GLU A 62 -9.83 -4.96 13.13
CA GLU A 62 -8.99 -6.17 13.14
C GLU A 62 -7.55 -5.89 12.68
N LEU A 63 -7.40 -4.92 11.76
CA LEU A 63 -6.12 -4.49 11.23
C LEU A 63 -5.45 -3.37 12.05
N GLY A 64 -6.13 -2.86 13.09
CA GLY A 64 -5.65 -1.72 13.88
C GLY A 64 -5.50 -0.43 13.06
N LEU A 65 -6.34 -0.25 12.04
CA LEU A 65 -6.44 0.95 11.20
C LEU A 65 -7.44 1.96 11.81
N PRO A 66 -7.45 3.23 11.36
CA PRO A 66 -8.45 4.20 11.79
C PRO A 66 -9.84 3.77 11.33
N SER A 67 -10.79 3.76 12.26
CA SER A 67 -12.18 3.33 12.02
C SER A 67 -13.04 4.38 11.27
N SER A 68 -12.42 5.24 10.44
CA SER A 68 -13.11 6.30 9.69
C SER A 68 -13.78 5.83 8.40
N GLY A 69 -13.80 4.52 8.13
CA GLY A 69 -14.58 3.89 7.06
C GLY A 69 -14.02 4.01 5.64
N GLN A 70 -12.99 4.81 5.41
CA GLN A 70 -12.26 4.88 4.13
C GLN A 70 -10.77 5.05 4.40
N LEU A 71 -9.96 4.16 3.83
CA LEU A 71 -8.51 4.25 3.81
C LEU A 71 -8.05 4.85 2.48
N TRP A 72 -7.37 5.99 2.53
CA TRP A 72 -6.79 6.67 1.39
C TRP A 72 -5.52 7.39 1.83
N ASP A 73 -4.68 7.77 0.86
CA ASP A 73 -3.38 8.39 1.13
C ASP A 73 -2.55 7.57 2.13
N ALA A 74 -2.55 6.24 2.01
CA ALA A 74 -1.97 5.34 3.01
C ALA A 74 -1.13 4.25 2.35
N TYR A 75 -0.27 3.61 3.15
CA TYR A 75 0.32 2.33 2.79
C TYR A 75 -0.10 1.24 3.79
N LEU A 76 -0.11 0.01 3.29
CA LEU A 76 -0.14 -1.20 4.11
C LEU A 76 1.01 -2.10 3.65
N LEU A 77 1.79 -2.59 4.61
CA LEU A 77 2.91 -3.49 4.40
C LEU A 77 2.55 -4.84 5.02
N PHE A 78 2.51 -5.87 4.19
CA PHE A 78 2.22 -7.24 4.59
C PHE A 78 3.49 -8.10 4.56
N ALA A 79 3.58 -9.09 5.45
CA ALA A 79 4.71 -10.01 5.43
C ALA A 79 4.57 -11.03 4.28
N PRO A 80 5.67 -11.72 3.90
CA PRO A 80 5.61 -12.82 2.96
C PRO A 80 4.58 -13.88 3.36
N GLY A 81 3.79 -14.35 2.39
CA GLY A 81 2.75 -15.35 2.61
C GLY A 81 1.43 -14.79 3.13
N ALA A 82 1.25 -13.46 3.16
CA ALA A 82 -0.02 -12.88 3.57
C ALA A 82 -1.18 -13.33 2.65
N THR A 83 -2.31 -13.64 3.28
CA THR A 83 -3.55 -14.07 2.59
C THR A 83 -4.65 -13.05 2.80
N TRP A 84 -5.53 -12.92 1.80
CA TRP A 84 -6.52 -11.86 1.69
C TRP A 84 -7.93 -12.46 1.52
N GLU A 85 -8.18 -13.66 2.07
CA GLU A 85 -9.45 -14.37 1.92
C GLU A 85 -10.56 -13.77 2.79
N ASP A 86 -10.25 -13.54 4.07
CA ASP A 86 -11.10 -12.83 5.02
C ASP A 86 -10.40 -11.50 5.37
N THR A 87 -9.62 -11.49 6.46
CA THR A 87 -8.86 -10.33 6.92
C THR A 87 -7.40 -10.42 6.48
N PRO A 88 -6.87 -9.44 5.71
CA PRO A 88 -5.49 -9.46 5.24
C PRO A 88 -4.47 -9.58 6.38
N ASN A 89 -3.75 -10.70 6.43
CA ASN A 89 -2.76 -10.95 7.47
C ASN A 89 -1.59 -11.78 6.94
N PRO A 90 -0.37 -11.64 7.52
CA PRO A 90 -0.03 -10.71 8.61
C PRO A 90 0.28 -9.30 8.08
N LEU A 91 -0.43 -8.29 8.62
CA LEU A 91 -0.09 -6.89 8.46
C LEU A 91 1.10 -6.55 9.37
N VAL A 92 2.17 -6.04 8.78
CA VAL A 92 3.42 -5.70 9.49
C VAL A 92 3.39 -4.26 9.94
N ALA A 93 3.03 -3.36 9.02
CA ALA A 93 2.95 -1.94 9.28
C ALA A 93 1.95 -1.26 8.36
N TRP A 94 1.46 -0.12 8.80
CA TRP A 94 0.65 0.77 7.99
C TRP A 94 0.94 2.21 8.41
N GLY A 95 0.59 3.15 7.54
CA GLY A 95 0.70 4.57 7.84
C GLY A 95 -0.10 5.44 6.89
N ALA A 96 -0.60 6.56 7.40
CA ALA A 96 -1.31 7.60 6.65
C ALA A 96 -1.03 8.99 7.28
N PRO A 97 -0.74 10.04 6.50
CA PRO A 97 -0.57 10.00 5.05
C PRO A 97 0.74 9.31 4.64
N VAL A 98 0.78 8.60 3.51
CA VAL A 98 1.94 7.77 3.08
C VAL A 98 3.23 8.60 2.96
N VAL A 99 3.11 9.87 2.58
CA VAL A 99 4.24 10.80 2.45
C VAL A 99 4.91 11.10 3.79
N ASN A 100 4.15 11.12 4.89
CA ASN A 100 4.69 11.38 6.23
C ASN A 100 5.25 10.11 6.88
N GLU A 101 4.84 8.94 6.42
CA GLU A 101 5.18 7.66 7.03
C GLU A 101 6.23 6.86 6.23
N LYS A 102 6.87 7.51 5.25
CA LYS A 102 7.90 6.93 4.38
C LYS A 102 9.06 6.29 5.16
N GLU A 103 9.56 6.95 6.20
CA GLU A 103 10.68 6.44 7.01
C GLU A 103 10.32 5.17 7.77
N ARG A 104 9.08 5.09 8.26
CA ARG A 104 8.56 3.89 8.92
C ARG A 104 8.41 2.75 7.93
N LEU A 105 7.80 3.00 6.77
CA LEU A 105 7.69 2.01 5.69
C LEU A 105 9.06 1.44 5.30
N LEU A 106 10.05 2.31 5.12
CA LEU A 106 11.43 1.93 4.81
C LEU A 106 12.03 1.00 5.88
N THR A 107 11.89 1.40 7.14
CA THR A 107 12.44 0.66 8.28
C THR A 107 11.85 -0.75 8.37
N GLU A 108 10.52 -0.85 8.31
CA GLU A 108 9.80 -2.12 8.47
C GLU A 108 10.04 -3.05 7.28
N LEU A 109 10.05 -2.50 6.06
CA LEU A 109 10.35 -3.29 4.87
C LEU A 109 11.77 -3.84 4.90
N ASN A 110 12.77 -3.02 5.25
CA ASN A 110 14.15 -3.50 5.37
C ASN A 110 14.29 -4.58 6.45
N GLY A 111 13.53 -4.47 7.55
CA GLY A 111 13.44 -5.52 8.57
C GLY A 111 12.90 -6.85 8.01
N LEU A 112 11.85 -6.80 7.18
CA LEU A 112 11.31 -7.98 6.50
C LEU A 112 12.30 -8.60 5.53
N LEU A 113 12.96 -7.78 4.72
CA LEU A 113 13.93 -8.25 3.71
C LEU A 113 15.15 -8.89 4.36
N ALA A 114 15.63 -8.35 5.49
CA ALA A 114 16.73 -8.94 6.26
C ALA A 114 16.34 -10.26 6.96
N SER A 115 15.04 -10.49 7.18
CA SER A 115 14.51 -11.69 7.84
C SER A 115 14.02 -12.76 6.87
N ALA A 116 14.03 -12.48 5.56
CA ALA A 116 13.65 -13.44 4.54
C ALA A 116 14.75 -14.52 4.39
N PRO A 117 14.37 -15.82 4.37
CA PRO A 117 15.31 -16.94 4.29
C PRO A 117 16.04 -17.06 2.95
#